data_AF-A0A419E142-F1
#
_entry.id   AF-A0A419E142-F1
#
_cell.length_a   1.000
_cell.length_b   1.000
_cell.length_c   1.000
_cell.angle_alpha   90.00
_cell.angle_beta   90.00
_cell.angle_gamma   90.00
#
_symmetry.space_group_name_H-M   'P 1'
#
loop_
_entity.id
_entity.type
_entity.pdbx_description
1 polymer ?
#
loop_
_entity_poly.entity_id
_entity_poly.type
_entity_poly.pdbx_seq_one_letter_code
_entity_poly.pdbx_strand_id
1 'polypeptide(L)'
;MDDFKKIMHGVLTAFILIIVGFVTFSFIWSCGLDFSCKQATPLPAGTPVPTLIPATLPAPVTDGVPDAFAKCEVKALDLLGAWAAAGSPESDAFSFADLNGNPCEGTFSADVLPLFSESQLWFPASLSCTSCHNDALAERSAGLDLTSYAGILAGSRRASADAKGSDILGSDWMNSLLYLTLTQTDSIVDGHPPLDYPAAGLVIYAGAHVPPPTPTMAPIPTEAPSATATP
;
A
#
# COMPACT_ATOMS: atom_id res chain seq x y z
N MET A 1 71.41 -19.50 -7.88
CA MET A 1 69.96 -19.75 -7.67
C MET A 1 69.24 -18.51 -7.13
N ASP A 2 69.94 -17.55 -6.53
CA ASP A 2 69.31 -16.34 -5.96
C ASP A 2 68.89 -15.30 -7.01
N ASP A 3 69.58 -15.22 -8.15
CA ASP A 3 69.19 -14.29 -9.23
C ASP A 3 67.85 -14.66 -9.88
N PHE A 4 67.57 -15.95 -10.03
CA PHE A 4 66.27 -16.42 -10.51
C PHE A 4 65.14 -16.04 -9.54
N LYS A 5 65.35 -16.20 -8.22
CA LYS A 5 64.37 -15.80 -7.21
C LYS A 5 64.13 -14.28 -7.24
N LYS A 6 65.19 -13.47 -7.36
CA LYS A 6 65.08 -12.01 -7.48
C LYS A 6 64.31 -11.59 -8.73
N ILE A 7 64.60 -12.19 -9.89
CA ILE A 7 63.89 -11.91 -11.13
C ILE A 7 62.41 -12.32 -11.01
N MET A 8 62.12 -13.52 -10.48
CA MET A 8 60.77 -14.02 -10.30
C MET A 8 59.95 -13.13 -9.35
N HIS A 9 60.52 -12.70 -8.21
CA HIS A 9 59.85 -11.77 -7.31
C HIS A 9 59.66 -10.38 -7.92
N GLY A 10 60.61 -9.90 -8.73
CA GLY A 10 60.50 -8.65 -9.47
C GLY A 10 59.32 -8.67 -10.45
N VAL A 11 59.21 -9.74 -11.25
CA VAL A 11 58.11 -9.93 -12.21
C VAL A 11 56.77 -10.06 -11.50
N LEU A 12 56.70 -10.85 -10.43
CA LEU A 12 55.46 -11.03 -9.66
C LEU A 12 54.99 -9.70 -9.05
N THR A 13 55.91 -8.93 -8.47
CA THR A 13 55.57 -7.63 -7.87
C THR A 13 55.10 -6.64 -8.94
N ALA A 14 55.79 -6.57 -10.09
CA ALA A 14 55.39 -5.71 -11.20
C ALA A 14 53.99 -6.08 -11.73
N PHE A 15 53.70 -7.37 -11.87
CA PHE A 15 52.41 -7.87 -12.34
C PHE A 15 51.26 -7.46 -11.39
N ILE A 16 51.46 -7.61 -10.08
CA ILE A 16 50.46 -7.21 -9.08
C ILE A 16 50.22 -5.70 -9.14
N LEU A 17 51.28 -4.89 -9.25
CA LEU A 17 51.14 -3.43 -9.36
C LEU A 17 50.39 -3.01 -10.62
N ILE A 18 50.61 -3.70 -11.74
CA ILE A 18 49.87 -3.47 -12.99
C ILE A 18 48.38 -3.79 -12.81
N ILE A 19 48.04 -4.91 -12.16
CA ILE A 19 46.63 -5.28 -11.90
C ILE A 19 45.95 -4.23 -11.01
N VAL A 20 46.59 -3.86 -9.90
CA VAL A 20 46.04 -2.85 -8.98
C VAL A 20 45.84 -1.51 -9.70
N GLY A 21 46.82 -1.10 -10.51
CA GLY A 21 46.71 0.10 -11.34
C GLY A 21 45.56 0.02 -12.35
N PHE A 22 45.41 -1.12 -13.04
CA PHE A 22 44.34 -1.33 -14.02
C PHE A 22 42.94 -1.34 -13.39
N VAL A 23 42.76 -2.02 -12.24
CA VAL A 23 41.49 -2.04 -11.50
C VAL A 23 41.14 -0.64 -11.00
N THR A 24 42.12 0.08 -10.44
CA THR A 24 41.92 1.46 -9.95
C THR A 24 41.57 2.40 -11.10
N PHE A 25 42.27 2.30 -12.24
CA PHE A 25 41.97 3.07 -13.44
C PHE A 25 40.56 2.78 -13.96
N SER A 26 40.20 1.51 -14.09
CA SER A 26 38.86 1.09 -14.57
C SER A 26 37.74 1.57 -13.65
N PHE A 27 37.98 1.54 -12.33
CA PHE A 27 37.05 2.06 -11.34
C PHE A 27 36.86 3.58 -11.47
N ILE A 28 37.96 4.34 -11.54
CA ILE A 28 37.89 5.80 -11.70
C ILE A 28 37.22 6.18 -13.03
N TRP A 29 37.49 5.43 -14.10
CA TRP A 29 36.91 5.73 -15.41
C TRP A 29 35.42 5.39 -15.52
N SER A 30 34.95 4.38 -14.76
CA SER A 30 33.54 3.97 -14.76
C SER A 30 32.69 4.71 -13.72
N CYS A 31 33.25 5.00 -12.56
CA CYS A 31 32.52 5.52 -11.40
C CYS A 31 32.96 6.92 -10.94
N GLY A 32 34.06 7.45 -11.47
CA GLY A 32 34.68 8.68 -10.97
C GLY A 32 35.40 8.49 -9.63
N LEU A 33 35.51 9.56 -8.85
CA LEU A 33 36.03 9.53 -7.46
C LEU A 33 34.92 9.27 -6.41
N ASP A 34 33.69 9.04 -6.85
CA ASP A 34 32.55 8.77 -5.99
C ASP A 34 32.31 7.26 -5.90
N PHE A 35 32.22 6.73 -4.68
CA PHE A 35 31.94 5.30 -4.45
C PHE A 35 30.50 4.89 -4.86
N SER A 36 29.68 5.85 -5.29
CA SER A 36 28.27 5.65 -5.67
C SER A 36 28.05 5.34 -7.16
N CYS A 37 29.10 5.30 -8.00
CA CYS A 37 29.04 4.92 -9.44
C CYS A 37 27.90 5.59 -10.26
N LYS A 38 27.55 6.85 -9.95
CA LYS A 38 26.39 7.52 -10.58
C LYS A 38 26.53 7.80 -12.08
N GLN A 39 27.75 7.72 -12.61
CA GLN A 39 28.02 7.96 -14.05
C GLN A 39 27.63 6.77 -14.94
N ALA A 40 27.47 5.58 -14.37
CA ALA A 40 27.02 4.40 -15.10
C ALA A 40 25.50 4.25 -15.14
N THR A 41 24.74 5.14 -14.48
CA THR A 41 23.28 5.11 -14.55
C THR A 41 22.86 5.57 -15.95
N PRO A 42 22.22 4.71 -16.77
CA PRO A 42 21.70 5.15 -18.04
C PRO A 42 20.73 6.29 -17.77
N LEU A 43 20.89 7.41 -18.48
CA LEU A 43 19.86 8.44 -18.45
C LEU A 43 18.54 7.76 -18.81
N PRO A 44 17.46 8.00 -18.06
CA PRO A 44 16.15 7.49 -18.42
C PRO A 44 15.94 7.78 -19.90
N ALA A 45 15.66 6.76 -20.70
CA ALA A 45 15.35 6.95 -22.10
C ALA A 45 14.11 7.83 -22.14
N GLY A 46 14.33 9.13 -22.35
CA GLY A 46 13.25 10.09 -22.52
C GLY A 46 12.52 9.66 -23.77
N THR A 47 11.35 9.04 -23.60
CA THR A 47 10.39 9.03 -24.69
C THR A 47 10.17 10.51 -25.01
N PRO A 48 10.31 10.92 -26.29
CA PRO A 48 9.94 12.28 -26.65
C PRO A 48 8.52 12.47 -26.14
N VAL A 49 8.34 13.41 -25.20
CA VAL A 49 7.02 13.78 -24.70
C VAL A 49 6.22 14.06 -25.97
N PRO A 50 5.21 13.24 -26.30
CA PRO A 50 4.43 13.44 -27.51
C PRO A 50 3.97 14.87 -27.44
N THR A 51 4.39 15.67 -28.42
CA THR A 51 4.08 17.09 -28.50
C THR A 51 2.59 17.18 -28.26
N LEU A 52 2.20 17.77 -27.13
CA LEU A 52 0.82 17.77 -26.67
C LEU A 52 -0.01 18.36 -27.81
N ILE A 53 -0.70 17.50 -28.55
CA ILE A 53 -1.82 17.94 -29.37
C ILE A 53 -2.75 18.57 -28.32
N PRO A 54 -3.04 19.87 -28.40
CA PRO A 54 -3.94 20.49 -27.44
C PRO A 54 -5.22 19.69 -27.46
N ALA A 55 -5.49 19.01 -26.34
CA ALA A 55 -6.70 18.25 -26.16
C ALA A 55 -7.86 19.24 -26.25
N THR A 56 -8.52 19.31 -27.41
CA THR A 56 -9.85 19.91 -27.57
C THR A 56 -10.92 18.97 -27.04
N LEU A 57 -10.61 18.23 -25.98
CA LEU A 57 -11.64 17.67 -25.14
C LEU A 57 -12.40 18.87 -24.54
N PRO A 58 -13.75 18.85 -24.55
CA PRO A 58 -14.50 19.79 -23.76
C PRO A 58 -13.88 19.83 -22.37
N ALA A 59 -13.69 21.03 -21.79
CA ALA A 59 -13.37 21.13 -20.38
C ALA A 59 -14.29 20.16 -19.63
N PRO A 60 -13.77 19.29 -18.74
CA PRO A 60 -14.63 18.45 -17.94
C PRO A 60 -15.65 19.39 -17.34
N VAL A 61 -16.92 19.17 -17.67
CA VAL A 61 -18.01 19.93 -17.11
C VAL A 61 -17.87 19.71 -15.62
N THR A 62 -17.50 20.74 -14.87
CA THR A 62 -17.43 20.70 -13.41
C THR A 62 -18.84 20.71 -12.84
N ASP A 63 -19.69 19.83 -13.35
CA ASP A 63 -20.94 19.44 -12.72
C ASP A 63 -20.59 18.23 -11.83
N GLY A 64 -20.10 18.55 -10.63
CA GLY A 64 -19.80 17.56 -9.58
C GLY A 64 -18.42 16.93 -9.71
N VAL A 65 -17.38 17.62 -9.22
CA VAL A 65 -16.23 16.91 -8.65
C VAL A 65 -16.77 16.16 -7.43
N PRO A 66 -16.84 14.82 -7.41
CA PRO A 66 -17.22 14.13 -6.19
C PRO A 66 -15.99 14.17 -5.27
N ASP A 67 -16.11 14.86 -4.14
CA ASP A 67 -15.60 14.51 -2.80
C ASP A 67 -14.16 13.99 -2.62
N ALA A 68 -13.24 14.12 -3.59
CA ALA A 68 -11.84 13.74 -3.39
C ALA A 68 -11.16 14.54 -2.26
N PHE A 69 -11.71 15.71 -1.91
CA PHE A 69 -11.28 16.54 -0.78
C PHE A 69 -12.09 16.33 0.51
N ALA A 70 -13.10 15.44 0.51
CA ALA A 70 -13.93 15.12 1.68
C ALA A 70 -13.65 13.73 2.26
N LYS A 71 -12.71 12.99 1.65
CA LYS A 71 -12.29 11.67 2.14
C LYS A 71 -11.36 11.79 3.35
N CYS A 72 -11.45 10.81 4.23
CA CYS A 72 -10.64 10.76 5.44
C CYS A 72 -9.25 10.18 5.15
N GLU A 73 -8.23 10.80 5.71
CA GLU A 73 -6.85 10.29 5.67
C GLU A 73 -6.66 9.22 6.76
N VAL A 74 -6.25 8.02 6.38
CA VAL A 74 -6.12 6.87 7.31
C VAL A 74 -4.99 5.95 6.86
N LYS A 75 -4.36 5.22 7.80
CA LYS A 75 -3.42 4.17 7.42
C LYS A 75 -4.19 2.98 6.84
N ALA A 76 -3.70 2.40 5.75
CA ALA A 76 -4.37 1.28 5.09
C ALA A 76 -4.58 0.07 6.03
N LEU A 77 -3.61 -0.23 6.89
CA LEU A 77 -3.74 -1.30 7.90
C LEU A 77 -4.78 -0.98 8.98
N ASP A 78 -4.93 0.30 9.35
CA ASP A 78 -5.92 0.72 10.36
C ASP A 78 -7.33 0.64 9.77
N LEU A 79 -7.50 0.98 8.49
CA LEU A 79 -8.77 0.84 7.77
C LEU A 79 -9.19 -0.63 7.65
N LEU A 80 -8.28 -1.51 7.24
CA LEU A 80 -8.53 -2.96 7.19
C LEU A 80 -8.87 -3.53 8.57
N GLY A 81 -8.15 -3.09 9.60
CA GLY A 81 -8.41 -3.48 10.97
C GLY A 81 -9.79 -3.02 11.48
N ALA A 82 -10.19 -1.78 11.16
CA ALA A 82 -11.51 -1.26 11.51
C ALA A 82 -12.64 -2.05 10.81
N TRP A 83 -12.47 -2.36 9.53
CA TRP A 83 -13.43 -3.19 8.79
C TRP A 83 -13.53 -4.60 9.36
N ALA A 84 -12.40 -5.24 9.65
CA ALA A 84 -12.36 -6.57 10.27
C ALA A 84 -13.02 -6.56 11.67
N ALA A 85 -12.70 -5.56 12.50
CA ALA A 85 -13.27 -5.39 13.83
C ALA A 85 -14.78 -5.11 13.82
N ALA A 86 -15.29 -4.47 12.77
CA ALA A 86 -16.72 -4.26 12.54
C ALA A 86 -17.46 -5.55 12.10
N GLY A 87 -16.78 -6.69 12.03
CA GLY A 87 -17.36 -7.95 11.57
C GLY A 87 -17.34 -8.11 10.05
N SER A 88 -16.52 -7.32 9.35
CA SER A 88 -16.36 -7.37 7.90
C SER A 88 -17.68 -7.19 7.13
N PRO A 89 -18.42 -6.07 7.31
CA PRO A 89 -19.66 -5.84 6.56
C PRO A 89 -19.39 -5.70 5.05
N GLU A 90 -20.27 -6.27 4.23
CA GLU A 90 -20.17 -6.17 2.75
C GLU A 90 -20.76 -4.87 2.20
N SER A 91 -21.93 -4.47 2.70
CA SER A 91 -22.70 -3.33 2.19
C SER A 91 -22.96 -2.26 3.25
N ASP A 92 -23.05 -2.65 4.52
CA ASP A 92 -23.20 -1.70 5.61
C ASP A 92 -21.93 -0.87 5.80
N ALA A 93 -22.12 0.40 6.18
CA ALA A 93 -21.02 1.26 6.55
C ALA A 93 -20.35 0.78 7.83
N PHE A 94 -19.02 0.90 7.90
CA PHE A 94 -18.25 0.68 9.12
C PHE A 94 -17.55 1.97 9.52
N SER A 95 -17.48 2.21 10.83
CA SER A 95 -16.83 3.40 11.37
C SER A 95 -15.33 3.19 11.56
N PHE A 96 -14.55 4.22 11.30
CA PHE A 96 -13.12 4.30 11.62
C PHE A 96 -12.75 5.74 11.99
N ALA A 97 -11.52 5.94 12.46
CA ALA A 97 -10.99 7.27 12.75
C ALA A 97 -9.93 7.65 11.72
N ASP A 98 -9.95 8.91 11.28
CA ASP A 98 -8.86 9.47 10.47
C ASP A 98 -7.58 9.67 11.31
N LEU A 99 -6.49 10.10 10.66
CA LEU A 99 -5.22 10.40 11.34
C LEU A 99 -5.33 11.52 12.40
N ASN A 100 -6.37 12.35 12.35
CA ASN A 100 -6.64 13.44 13.27
C ASN A 100 -7.61 13.02 14.41
N GLY A 101 -8.12 11.78 14.39
CA GLY A 101 -9.10 11.27 15.35
C GLY A 101 -10.56 11.63 15.04
N ASN A 102 -10.88 12.18 13.86
CA ASN A 102 -12.24 12.48 13.44
C ASN A 102 -12.97 11.18 13.01
N PRO A 103 -14.27 11.06 13.31
CA PRO A 103 -15.05 9.90 12.90
C PRO A 103 -15.32 9.92 11.40
N CYS A 104 -15.13 8.76 10.79
CA CYS A 104 -15.35 8.51 9.38
C CYS A 104 -16.10 7.21 9.17
N GLU A 105 -16.80 7.11 8.05
CA GLU A 105 -17.49 5.89 7.62
C GLU A 105 -17.03 5.48 6.23
N GLY A 106 -16.82 4.18 6.06
CA GLY A 106 -16.41 3.57 4.80
C GLY A 106 -17.25 2.34 4.49
N THR A 107 -17.11 1.84 3.26
CA THR A 107 -17.79 0.62 2.79
C THR A 107 -16.79 -0.34 2.15
N PHE A 108 -17.11 -1.64 2.14
CA PHE A 108 -16.20 -2.63 1.58
C PHE A 108 -15.85 -2.36 0.11
N SER A 109 -16.85 -2.11 -0.73
CA SER A 109 -16.64 -1.96 -2.17
C SER A 109 -15.86 -0.69 -2.55
N ALA A 110 -16.07 0.41 -1.83
CA ALA A 110 -15.45 1.70 -2.14
C ALA A 110 -14.07 1.87 -1.49
N ASP A 111 -13.84 1.29 -0.31
CA ASP A 111 -12.68 1.64 0.53
C ASP A 111 -11.78 0.44 0.85
N VAL A 112 -12.32 -0.78 0.95
CA VAL A 112 -11.55 -1.97 1.33
C VAL A 112 -11.09 -2.77 0.12
N LEU A 113 -12.00 -3.07 -0.83
CA LEU A 113 -11.67 -3.86 -2.01
C LEU A 113 -10.54 -3.25 -2.86
N PRO A 114 -10.47 -1.91 -3.06
CA PRO A 114 -9.36 -1.29 -3.78
C PRO A 114 -7.98 -1.60 -3.18
N LEU A 115 -7.90 -1.84 -1.86
CA LEU A 115 -6.64 -2.21 -1.21
C LEU A 115 -6.03 -3.51 -1.74
N PHE A 116 -6.86 -4.37 -2.33
CA PHE A 116 -6.43 -5.65 -2.90
C PHE A 116 -6.35 -5.62 -4.43
N SER A 117 -7.15 -4.76 -5.08
CA SER A 117 -7.29 -4.74 -6.54
C SER A 117 -6.43 -3.70 -7.23
N GLU A 118 -5.99 -2.64 -6.54
CA GLU A 118 -5.16 -1.59 -7.13
C GLU A 118 -3.67 -1.96 -7.11
N SER A 119 -3.00 -1.69 -8.23
CA SER A 119 -1.55 -1.81 -8.34
C SER A 119 -0.87 -0.52 -7.90
N GLN A 120 0.38 -0.62 -7.45
CA GLN A 120 1.23 0.48 -6.99
C GLN A 120 0.73 1.19 -5.72
N LEU A 121 -0.28 0.60 -5.06
CA LEU A 121 -0.87 1.16 -3.85
C LEU A 121 0.04 0.98 -2.62
N TRP A 122 0.54 -0.24 -2.42
CA TRP A 122 1.32 -0.58 -1.23
C TRP A 122 2.75 -0.03 -1.28
N PHE A 123 3.34 0.00 -2.47
CA PHE A 123 4.64 0.61 -2.75
C PHE A 123 4.78 0.83 -4.27
N PRO A 124 5.70 1.71 -4.72
CA PRO A 124 5.92 1.94 -6.15
C PRO A 124 6.20 0.64 -6.91
N ALA A 125 5.55 0.48 -8.07
CA ALA A 125 5.60 -0.73 -8.89
C ALA A 125 5.07 -2.02 -8.23
N SER A 126 4.37 -1.95 -7.09
CA SER A 126 3.71 -3.13 -6.52
C SER A 126 2.63 -3.67 -7.46
N LEU A 127 2.54 -4.99 -7.60
CA LEU A 127 1.37 -5.62 -8.20
C LEU A 127 0.16 -5.50 -7.26
N SER A 128 -1.05 -5.54 -7.82
CA SER A 128 -2.24 -5.76 -7.00
C SER A 128 -2.22 -7.16 -6.40
N CYS A 129 -2.79 -7.33 -5.21
CA CYS A 129 -2.89 -8.63 -4.55
C CYS A 129 -3.69 -9.63 -5.42
N THR A 130 -4.74 -9.13 -6.07
CA THR A 130 -5.60 -9.87 -7.00
C THR A 130 -4.89 -10.39 -8.25
N SER A 131 -3.73 -9.84 -8.62
CA SER A 131 -2.94 -10.34 -9.76
C SER A 131 -2.50 -11.80 -9.55
N CYS A 132 -2.30 -12.21 -8.29
CA CYS A 132 -1.97 -13.57 -7.92
C CYS A 132 -3.11 -14.26 -7.16
N HIS A 133 -3.74 -13.56 -6.21
CA HIS A 133 -4.80 -14.12 -5.36
C HIS A 133 -6.18 -13.92 -5.98
N ASN A 134 -6.53 -14.80 -6.91
CA ASN A 134 -7.82 -14.85 -7.59
C ASN A 134 -8.28 -16.31 -7.77
N ASP A 135 -9.51 -16.48 -8.23
CA ASP A 135 -10.12 -17.78 -8.49
C ASP A 135 -9.41 -18.59 -9.59
N ALA A 136 -8.95 -17.94 -10.66
CA ALA A 136 -8.27 -18.57 -11.79
C ALA A 136 -6.90 -19.17 -11.41
N LEU A 137 -6.26 -18.65 -10.36
CA LEU A 137 -4.94 -19.08 -9.87
C LEU A 137 -5.00 -19.77 -8.51
N ALA A 138 -6.17 -20.23 -8.06
CA ALA A 138 -6.38 -20.81 -6.73
C ALA A 138 -5.32 -21.87 -6.36
N GLU A 139 -5.01 -22.83 -7.23
CA GLU A 139 -4.01 -23.88 -6.96
C GLU A 139 -2.59 -23.35 -6.65
N ARG A 140 -2.23 -22.17 -7.19
CA ARG A 140 -0.90 -21.57 -7.05
C ARG A 140 -0.83 -20.49 -5.98
N SER A 141 -1.98 -20.04 -5.50
CA SER A 141 -2.12 -18.91 -4.59
C SER A 141 -2.71 -19.33 -3.25
N ALA A 142 -2.45 -20.59 -2.86
CA ALA A 142 -2.99 -21.22 -1.67
C ALA A 142 -4.52 -21.10 -1.60
N GLY A 143 -5.24 -21.27 -2.69
CA GLY A 143 -6.70 -21.20 -2.76
C GLY A 143 -7.32 -19.84 -2.41
N LEU A 144 -6.52 -18.80 -2.18
CA LEU A 144 -6.99 -17.49 -1.75
C LEU A 144 -7.46 -16.65 -2.94
N ASP A 145 -8.65 -16.08 -2.82
CA ASP A 145 -9.24 -15.16 -3.78
C ASP A 145 -9.52 -13.81 -3.10
N LEU A 146 -8.90 -12.74 -3.58
CA LEU A 146 -9.06 -11.39 -3.05
C LEU A 146 -9.86 -10.48 -3.99
N THR A 147 -10.48 -11.04 -5.04
CA THR A 147 -11.22 -10.27 -6.06
C THR A 147 -12.63 -9.90 -5.62
N SER A 148 -13.15 -10.57 -4.58
CA SER A 148 -14.53 -10.43 -4.12
C SER A 148 -14.65 -10.58 -2.61
N TYR A 149 -15.74 -10.04 -2.04
CA TYR A 149 -16.07 -10.21 -0.63
C TYR A 149 -16.14 -11.69 -0.22
N ALA A 150 -16.87 -12.48 -1.01
CA ALA A 150 -17.03 -13.90 -0.77
C ALA A 150 -15.69 -14.66 -0.80
N GLY A 151 -14.80 -14.32 -1.73
CA GLY A 151 -13.45 -14.90 -1.82
C GLY A 151 -12.61 -14.57 -0.59
N ILE A 152 -12.59 -13.31 -0.18
CA ILE A 152 -11.84 -12.84 1.01
C ILE A 152 -12.29 -13.60 2.25
N LEU A 153 -13.61 -13.68 2.47
CA LEU A 153 -14.16 -14.42 3.61
C LEU A 153 -14.05 -15.94 3.47
N ALA A 154 -13.85 -16.48 2.26
CA ALA A 154 -13.61 -17.90 2.08
C ALA A 154 -12.22 -18.30 2.61
N GLY A 155 -11.27 -17.37 2.64
CA GLY A 155 -9.95 -17.57 3.21
C GLY A 155 -9.00 -18.36 2.30
N SER A 156 -7.84 -18.72 2.86
CA SER A 156 -6.77 -19.43 2.14
C SER A 156 -6.76 -20.94 2.46
N ARG A 157 -5.98 -21.72 1.71
CA ARG A 157 -5.78 -23.17 1.85
C ARG A 157 -7.09 -23.96 1.87
N ARG A 158 -8.06 -23.53 1.07
CA ARG A 158 -9.36 -24.19 0.93
C ARG A 158 -9.20 -25.59 0.35
N ALA A 159 -9.98 -26.55 0.86
CA ALA A 159 -9.99 -27.92 0.34
C ALA A 159 -10.71 -28.02 -1.03
N SER A 160 -11.59 -27.07 -1.33
CA SER A 160 -12.32 -26.91 -2.59
C SER A 160 -12.85 -25.48 -2.71
N ALA A 161 -13.40 -25.10 -3.87
CA ALA A 161 -13.95 -23.76 -4.09
C ALA A 161 -15.08 -23.39 -3.11
N ASP A 162 -15.90 -24.36 -2.69
CA ASP A 162 -17.06 -24.12 -1.81
C ASP A 162 -16.71 -24.21 -0.31
N ALA A 163 -15.51 -24.68 0.03
CA ALA A 163 -15.08 -24.86 1.41
C ALA A 163 -14.49 -23.57 2.01
N LYS A 164 -14.73 -23.32 3.30
CA LYS A 164 -13.95 -22.33 4.05
C LYS A 164 -12.54 -22.85 4.31
N GLY A 165 -11.57 -21.96 4.23
CA GLY A 165 -10.17 -22.20 4.51
C GLY A 165 -9.70 -21.54 5.80
N SER A 166 -8.40 -21.30 5.89
CA SER A 166 -7.79 -20.47 6.92
C SER A 166 -8.26 -19.03 6.77
N ASP A 167 -8.92 -18.52 7.80
CA ASP A 167 -9.35 -17.13 7.90
C ASP A 167 -8.13 -16.20 7.90
N ILE A 168 -8.15 -15.23 6.98
CA ILE A 168 -7.06 -14.26 6.82
C ILE A 168 -7.22 -13.03 7.70
N LEU A 169 -8.44 -12.75 8.19
CA LEU A 169 -8.76 -11.59 9.02
C LEU A 169 -8.60 -11.91 10.51
N GLY A 170 -8.81 -13.17 10.87
CA GLY A 170 -8.64 -13.69 12.22
C GLY A 170 -9.63 -13.10 13.22
N SER A 171 -9.61 -13.64 14.44
CA SER A 171 -10.36 -13.05 15.56
C SER A 171 -9.66 -11.83 16.18
N ASP A 172 -8.37 -11.67 15.91
CA ASP A 172 -7.54 -10.55 16.34
C ASP A 172 -6.74 -10.04 15.15
N TRP A 173 -7.06 -8.82 14.70
CA TRP A 173 -6.50 -8.21 13.50
C TRP A 173 -4.98 -8.17 13.52
N MET A 174 -4.35 -7.80 14.65
CA MET A 174 -2.89 -7.67 14.75
C MET A 174 -2.17 -9.02 14.69
N ASN A 175 -2.89 -10.11 14.92
CA ASN A 175 -2.38 -11.49 14.83
C ASN A 175 -2.96 -12.24 13.61
N SER A 176 -3.65 -11.54 12.72
CA SER A 176 -4.25 -12.11 11.52
C SER A 176 -3.20 -12.47 10.48
N LEU A 177 -3.50 -13.46 9.62
CA LEU A 177 -2.59 -13.82 8.54
C LEU A 177 -2.36 -12.65 7.58
N LEU A 178 -3.39 -11.84 7.31
CA LEU A 178 -3.27 -10.69 6.43
C LEU A 178 -2.34 -9.62 7.04
N TYR A 179 -2.55 -9.26 8.31
CA TYR A 179 -1.69 -8.29 8.98
C TYR A 179 -0.24 -8.74 9.03
N LEU A 180 0.01 -9.99 9.41
CA LEU A 180 1.36 -10.55 9.44
C LEU A 180 2.00 -10.57 8.05
N THR A 181 1.26 -10.93 7.01
CA THR A 181 1.77 -10.93 5.62
C THR A 181 2.14 -9.52 5.16
N LEU A 182 1.33 -8.52 5.51
CA LEU A 182 1.59 -7.12 5.13
C LEU A 182 2.69 -6.47 5.97
N THR A 183 2.94 -6.92 7.20
CA THR A 183 3.90 -6.29 8.12
C THR A 183 5.23 -7.03 8.26
N GLN A 184 5.30 -8.31 7.90
CA GLN A 184 6.50 -9.11 8.05
C GLN A 184 7.40 -9.00 6.82
N THR A 185 8.51 -8.27 7.00
CA THR A 185 9.55 -8.02 6.00
C THR A 185 10.24 -9.28 5.49
N ASP A 186 10.30 -10.35 6.29
CA ASP A 186 11.04 -11.58 5.95
C ASP A 186 10.37 -12.42 4.84
N SER A 187 9.10 -12.13 4.53
CA SER A 187 8.37 -12.78 3.44
C SER A 187 8.62 -12.12 2.08
N ILE A 188 9.31 -10.98 2.07
CA ILE A 188 9.54 -10.22 0.85
C ILE A 188 10.95 -10.53 0.36
N VAL A 189 11.02 -11.07 -0.86
CA VAL A 189 12.27 -11.47 -1.50
C VAL A 189 13.21 -10.27 -1.58
N ASP A 190 14.48 -10.47 -1.22
CA ASP A 190 15.54 -9.46 -1.36
C ASP A 190 15.42 -8.72 -2.70
N GLY A 191 15.16 -7.42 -2.65
CA GLY A 191 14.97 -6.55 -3.82
C GLY A 191 13.60 -5.87 -3.92
N HIS A 192 12.60 -6.27 -3.14
CA HIS A 192 11.31 -5.57 -3.01
C HIS A 192 10.74 -5.69 -1.59
N PRO A 193 9.95 -4.70 -1.10
CA PRO A 193 10.00 -3.28 -1.43
C PRO A 193 11.34 -2.66 -0.98
N PRO A 194 11.62 -1.40 -1.34
CA PRO A 194 12.69 -0.64 -0.71
C PRO A 194 12.58 -0.72 0.82
N LEU A 195 13.71 -0.90 1.53
CA LEU A 195 13.74 -1.05 3.00
C LEU A 195 13.09 0.13 3.76
N ASP A 196 12.89 1.24 3.08
CA ASP A 196 12.28 2.50 3.53
C ASP A 196 10.77 2.61 3.26
N TYR A 197 10.11 1.57 2.71
CA TYR A 197 8.67 1.57 2.44
C TYR A 197 7.89 0.54 3.28
N PRO A 198 7.72 0.76 4.59
CA PRO A 198 6.93 -0.15 5.42
C PRO A 198 5.45 -0.02 5.03
N ALA A 199 4.78 -1.14 4.71
CA ALA A 199 3.34 -1.16 4.46
C ALA A 199 2.52 -0.59 5.64
N ALA A 200 3.06 -0.70 6.86
CA ALA A 200 2.47 -0.09 8.06
C ALA A 200 2.42 1.45 8.05
N GLY A 201 3.18 2.10 7.18
CA GLY A 201 3.20 3.54 6.99
C GLY A 201 2.33 4.05 5.84
N LEU A 202 1.68 3.17 5.07
CA LEU A 202 0.88 3.59 3.92
C LEU A 202 -0.37 4.35 4.38
N VAL A 203 -0.45 5.61 3.98
CA VAL A 203 -1.60 6.48 4.20
C VAL A 203 -2.41 6.58 2.92
N ILE A 204 -3.73 6.43 3.04
CA ILE A 204 -4.71 6.49 1.95
C ILE A 204 -5.86 7.42 2.29
N TYR A 205 -6.66 7.76 1.28
CA TYR A 205 -7.89 8.54 1.43
C TYR A 205 -9.10 7.63 1.24
N ALA A 206 -9.86 7.41 2.31
CA ALA A 206 -11.01 6.50 2.33
C ALA A 206 -12.20 7.10 3.07
N GLY A 207 -13.39 6.59 2.78
CA GLY A 207 -14.63 6.93 3.44
C GLY A 207 -15.02 8.40 3.31
N ALA A 208 -15.93 8.82 4.17
CA ALA A 208 -16.34 10.21 4.33
C ALA A 208 -16.47 10.56 5.82
N HIS A 209 -16.26 11.84 6.15
CA HIS A 209 -16.49 12.33 7.51
C HIS A 209 -17.96 12.20 7.90
N VAL A 210 -18.21 11.68 9.11
CA VAL A 210 -19.54 11.67 9.68
C VAL A 210 -19.90 13.10 10.11
N PRO A 211 -21.01 13.68 9.61
CA PRO A 211 -21.45 14.99 10.06
C PRO A 211 -21.66 14.96 11.59
N PRO A 212 -21.33 16.03 12.32
CA PRO A 212 -21.64 16.09 13.74
C PRO A 212 -23.14 15.84 13.94
N PRO A 213 -23.54 15.13 15.00
CA PRO A 213 -24.95 14.89 15.27
C PRO A 213 -25.67 16.23 15.29
N THR A 214 -26.72 16.35 14.47
CA THR A 214 -27.55 17.56 14.46
C THR A 214 -28.03 17.77 15.90
N PRO A 215 -27.79 18.95 16.51
CA PRO A 215 -28.21 19.17 17.88
C PRO A 215 -29.71 18.92 17.96
N THR A 216 -30.10 17.88 18.69
CA THR A 216 -31.51 17.60 19.01
C THR A 216 -32.06 18.86 19.64
N MET A 217 -32.92 19.56 18.91
CA MET A 217 -33.61 20.74 19.41
C MET A 217 -34.35 20.28 20.66
N ALA A 218 -33.93 20.78 21.83
CA ALA A 218 -34.57 20.45 23.08
C ALA A 218 -36.09 20.72 22.93
N PRO A 219 -36.97 19.82 23.40
CA PRO A 219 -38.40 20.06 23.33
C PRO A 219 -38.72 21.39 23.99
N ILE A 220 -39.38 22.28 23.25
CA ILE A 220 -39.89 23.55 23.74
C ILE A 220 -40.73 23.23 24.99
N PRO A 221 -40.45 23.84 26.16
CA PRO A 221 -41.28 23.62 27.34
C PRO A 221 -42.71 24.06 27.02
N THR A 222 -43.63 23.11 26.99
CA THR A 222 -45.07 23.41 26.91
C THR A 222 -45.46 24.17 28.16
N GLU A 223 -45.74 25.46 28.01
CA GLU A 223 -46.25 26.33 29.05
C GLU A 223 -47.56 25.74 29.62
N ALA A 224 -47.55 25.42 30.92
CA ALA A 224 -48.71 24.86 31.60
C ALA A 224 -49.82 25.93 31.70
N PRO A 225 -51.10 25.58 31.47
CA PRO A 225 -52.19 26.55 31.54
C PRO A 225 -52.34 27.08 32.97
N SER A 226 -52.22 28.40 33.11
CA SER A 226 -52.43 29.14 34.35
C SER A 226 -53.85 28.92 34.88
N ALA A 227 -53.96 28.32 36.06
CA ALA A 227 -55.24 28.07 36.71
C ALA A 227 -55.93 29.40 37.09
N THR A 228 -57.15 29.59 36.58
CA THR A 228 -58.06 30.66 36.98
C THR A 228 -58.58 30.37 38.39
N ALA A 229 -58.31 31.26 39.33
CA ALA A 229 -58.99 31.28 40.63
C ALA A 229 -60.30 32.08 40.53
N THR A 230 -61.39 31.48 40.98
CA THR A 230 -62.68 32.13 41.34
C THR A 230 -62.83 31.91 42.85
N PRO A 231 -63.42 32.82 43.65
CA PRO A 231 -64.78 33.35 43.50
C PRO A 231 -64.89 34.86 43.22
#